data_AF-A0A0D0CU65-F1
#
_entry.id   AF-A0A0D0CU65-F1
#
_cell.length_a   1.000
_cell.length_b   1.000
_cell.length_c   1.000
_cell.angle_alpha   90.00
_cell.angle_beta   90.00
_cell.angle_gamma   90.00
#
_symmetry.space_group_name_H-M   'P 1'
#
loop_
_entity.id
_entity.type
_entity.pdbx_description
1 polymer ?
#
loop_
_entity_poly.entity_id
_entity_poly.type
_entity_poly.pdbx_seq_one_letter_code
_entity_poly.pdbx_strand_id
1 'polypeptide(L)'
;SAGHAGKHICVVNEHLCGKPCKFMGRHGCLDACTKVIGHPDEEHLCAAPVHACGRPCDLSGVKLIDGSTYACPGSCRIASDLDHFRHECDARFCSIPCQLCKRLCSDQDHMHGLESDAIHLCGQEHLCTAVCSSPGICEIETAPQSIEATFTGKNETFQYTKVRGIYLFLGSCSYQRNIEIAKRLKCMKPIAPGATEHIGPHNHSLDKKVVHFCEDRCENCGYFCTLPLGHPQQEHETRHGSMSRTRWAVDGPDDVALEIEGRKFSTNDEGAPMMCNLVCQAMGRHVHIDYCRADDEAACAGNDELQHLTKRMQPNPDRPKDVLTHNLFWKRSGFRDPYSKEEQTNFAKWCVKSVSSYLRIIDDSAVMPCVADLNTVLLAEIRPCLHTVFCHFSILL
;
A
#
# COMPACT_ATOMS: atom_id res chain seq x y z
N SER A 1 -17.11 59.27 59.83
CA SER A 1 -16.48 60.56 59.48
C SER A 1 -14.98 60.44 59.73
N ALA A 2 -14.17 60.25 58.69
CA ALA A 2 -12.71 60.36 58.78
C ALA A 2 -12.32 61.72 58.22
N GLY A 3 -11.86 62.62 59.09
CA GLY A 3 -11.69 64.04 58.80
C GLY A 3 -10.31 64.35 58.22
N HIS A 4 -10.25 64.63 56.93
CA HIS A 4 -9.10 65.30 56.33
C HIS A 4 -9.49 66.08 55.07
N ALA A 5 -9.04 67.34 55.04
CA ALA A 5 -9.19 68.26 53.93
C ALA A 5 -7.97 68.12 53.01
N GLY A 6 -8.18 67.47 51.87
CA GLY A 6 -7.20 67.15 50.84
C GLY A 6 -7.60 65.87 50.13
N LYS A 7 -7.49 65.81 48.79
CA LYS A 7 -7.78 64.58 48.03
C LYS A 7 -6.80 63.49 48.51
N HIS A 8 -7.31 62.57 49.30
CA HIS A 8 -6.57 61.45 49.82
C HIS A 8 -7.32 60.17 49.43
N ILE A 9 -6.59 59.09 49.25
CA ILE A 9 -7.13 57.82 48.78
C ILE A 9 -7.57 57.01 50.01
N CYS A 10 -8.88 56.96 50.25
CA CYS A 10 -9.53 55.95 51.10
C CYS A 10 -10.18 54.92 50.17
N VAL A 11 -9.90 53.63 50.42
CA VAL A 11 -10.31 52.46 49.62
C VAL A 11 -10.06 52.65 48.12
N VAL A 12 -8.85 52.27 47.68
CA VAL A 12 -8.35 52.45 46.31
C VAL A 12 -9.39 52.07 45.24
N ASN A 13 -10.19 51.02 45.45
CA ASN A 13 -11.19 50.57 44.47
C ASN A 13 -12.39 51.50 44.25
N GLU A 14 -12.74 52.41 45.18
CA GLU A 14 -13.93 53.29 45.05
C GLU A 14 -13.67 54.58 44.25
N HIS A 15 -12.41 54.86 43.91
CA HIS A 15 -12.01 56.08 43.17
C HIS A 15 -11.32 55.82 41.83
N LEU A 16 -11.15 54.55 41.45
CA LEU A 16 -10.64 54.17 40.14
C LEU A 16 -11.77 54.10 39.13
N CYS A 17 -11.43 54.34 37.87
CA CYS A 17 -12.38 54.34 36.77
C CYS A 17 -13.10 52.99 36.63
N GLY A 18 -12.41 51.88 36.86
CA GLY A 18 -13.01 50.53 36.88
C GLY A 18 -13.52 50.02 35.52
N LYS A 19 -13.55 50.86 34.49
CA LYS A 19 -13.91 50.47 33.11
C LYS A 19 -12.88 49.48 32.52
N PRO A 20 -13.28 48.65 31.56
CA PRO A 20 -12.37 47.72 30.89
C PRO A 20 -11.12 48.43 30.34
N CYS A 21 -9.96 47.84 30.62
CA CYS A 21 -8.70 48.26 30.01
C CYS A 21 -8.79 48.10 28.47
N LYS A 22 -8.19 49.03 27.74
CA LYS A 22 -8.03 48.98 26.28
C LYS A 22 -7.39 47.67 25.79
N PHE A 23 -6.62 47.02 26.65
CA PHE A 23 -5.93 45.75 26.39
C PHE A 23 -6.55 44.55 27.13
N MET A 24 -7.80 44.64 27.57
CA MET A 24 -8.52 43.54 28.22
C MET A 24 -8.41 42.24 27.39
N GLY A 25 -8.14 41.12 28.06
CA GLY A 25 -7.92 39.82 27.43
C GLY A 25 -6.51 39.56 26.89
N ARG A 26 -5.63 40.57 26.83
CA ARG A 26 -4.20 40.35 26.55
C ARG A 26 -3.48 39.86 27.80
N HIS A 27 -2.49 39.00 27.61
CA HIS A 27 -1.65 38.55 28.72
C HIS A 27 -0.93 39.71 29.40
N GLY A 28 -0.94 39.71 30.74
CA GLY A 28 -0.39 40.79 31.57
C GLY A 28 -1.41 41.87 31.93
N CYS A 29 -2.58 41.92 31.30
CA CYS A 29 -3.63 42.88 31.64
C CYS A 29 -4.25 42.59 33.02
N LEU A 30 -4.55 43.64 33.79
CA LEU A 30 -5.27 43.56 35.07
C LEU A 30 -6.77 43.88 34.92
N ASP A 31 -7.29 43.79 33.68
CA ASP A 31 -8.67 43.95 33.23
C ASP A 31 -9.33 45.32 33.46
N ALA A 32 -9.17 45.93 34.63
CA ALA A 32 -9.84 47.17 35.01
C ALA A 32 -8.89 48.38 34.98
N CYS A 33 -9.41 49.52 34.56
CA CYS A 33 -8.69 50.78 34.50
C CYS A 33 -8.38 51.33 35.89
N THR A 34 -7.10 51.63 36.13
CA THR A 34 -6.60 52.21 37.38
C THR A 34 -6.38 53.72 37.29
N LYS A 35 -6.92 54.38 36.26
CA LYS A 35 -6.99 55.85 36.21
C LYS A 35 -8.07 56.33 37.18
N VAL A 36 -8.00 57.61 37.56
CA VAL A 36 -9.00 58.25 38.44
C VAL A 36 -10.37 58.27 37.75
N ILE A 37 -11.44 58.03 38.51
CA ILE A 37 -12.82 58.09 38.01
C ILE A 37 -13.12 59.46 37.35
N GLY A 38 -13.69 59.43 36.14
CA GLY A 38 -14.01 60.64 35.38
C GLY A 38 -12.82 61.30 34.66
N HIS A 39 -11.73 60.57 34.41
CA HIS A 39 -10.63 61.07 33.59
C HIS A 39 -11.13 61.45 32.16
N PRO A 40 -10.59 62.52 31.56
CA PRO A 40 -11.02 62.99 30.25
C PRO A 40 -10.53 62.10 29.09
N ASP A 41 -9.51 61.27 29.32
CA ASP A 41 -8.94 60.41 28.28
C ASP A 41 -9.97 59.38 27.79
N GLU A 42 -10.04 59.19 26.48
CA GLU A 42 -10.85 58.10 25.90
C GLU A 42 -10.23 56.71 26.15
N GLU A 43 -8.93 56.65 26.40
CA GLU A 43 -8.22 55.39 26.62
C GLU A 43 -8.16 54.99 28.10
N HIS A 44 -8.67 53.80 28.39
CA HIS A 44 -8.66 53.19 29.71
C HIS A 44 -7.45 52.25 29.87
N LEU A 45 -6.57 52.50 30.84
CA LEU A 45 -5.36 51.70 31.08
C LEU A 45 -5.36 51.11 32.50
N CYS A 46 -4.96 49.86 32.62
CA CYS A 46 -4.72 49.21 33.92
C CYS A 46 -3.29 49.48 34.43
N ALA A 47 -2.97 49.02 35.64
CA ALA A 47 -1.66 49.22 36.24
C ALA A 47 -0.56 48.27 35.70
N ALA A 48 -0.86 47.42 34.72
CA ALA A 48 0.13 46.53 34.13
C ALA A 48 1.20 47.31 33.34
N PRO A 49 2.50 47.06 33.59
CA PRO A 49 3.57 47.77 32.89
C PRO A 49 3.71 47.35 31.42
N VAL A 50 3.35 46.11 31.10
CA VAL A 50 3.48 45.55 29.74
C VAL A 50 2.26 44.66 29.46
N HIS A 51 1.67 44.85 28.28
CA HIS A 51 0.64 43.97 27.73
C HIS A 51 1.25 43.20 26.56
N ALA A 52 1.12 41.88 26.56
CA ALA A 52 1.60 41.07 25.44
C ALA A 52 0.74 41.29 24.19
N CYS A 53 1.36 41.18 23.00
CA CYS A 53 0.70 41.28 21.70
C CYS A 53 -0.52 40.37 21.59
N GLY A 54 -0.39 39.12 22.04
CA GLY A 54 -1.50 38.16 22.12
C GLY A 54 -1.96 37.59 20.78
N ARG A 55 -1.36 37.98 19.65
CA ARG A 55 -1.58 37.32 18.35
C ARG A 55 -1.04 35.88 18.36
N PRO A 56 -1.56 34.96 17.54
CA PRO A 56 -1.01 33.61 17.41
C PRO A 56 0.49 33.64 17.08
N CYS A 57 1.23 32.64 17.55
CA CYS A 57 2.61 32.43 17.17
C CYS A 57 2.72 32.22 15.64
N ASP A 58 3.82 32.63 15.01
CA ASP A 58 3.97 32.45 13.55
C ASP A 58 4.10 30.97 13.13
N LEU A 59 4.44 30.10 14.08
CA LEU A 59 4.38 28.65 13.88
C LEU A 59 2.94 28.09 13.92
N SER A 60 1.93 28.94 14.11
CA SER A 60 0.52 28.57 14.01
C SER A 60 0.11 28.51 12.53
N GLY A 61 0.05 27.31 11.96
CA GLY A 61 -0.38 27.10 10.57
C GLY A 61 0.75 26.70 9.61
N VAL A 62 1.91 26.28 10.11
CA VAL A 62 3.03 25.83 9.26
C VAL A 62 2.76 24.44 8.71
N LYS A 63 3.15 24.20 7.45
CA LYS A 63 3.04 22.89 6.81
C LYS A 63 4.29 22.07 7.10
N LEU A 64 4.08 20.88 7.63
CA LEU A 64 5.14 19.90 7.89
C LEU A 64 5.44 19.08 6.63
N ILE A 65 6.58 18.40 6.64
CA ILE A 65 7.05 17.57 5.52
C ILE A 65 6.10 16.40 5.19
N ASP A 66 5.31 15.94 6.16
CA ASP A 66 4.28 14.91 5.97
C ASP A 66 2.95 15.46 5.42
N GLY A 67 2.91 16.75 5.06
CA GLY A 67 1.73 17.45 4.55
C GLY A 67 0.73 17.87 5.63
N SER A 68 0.95 17.47 6.89
CA SER A 68 0.11 17.93 8.00
C SER A 68 0.40 19.40 8.34
N THR A 69 -0.57 20.06 8.97
CA THR A 69 -0.42 21.43 9.44
C THR A 69 -0.18 21.42 10.94
N TYR A 70 0.89 22.05 11.38
CA TYR A 70 1.18 22.27 12.79
C TYR A 70 0.63 23.63 13.23
N ALA A 71 0.02 23.65 14.42
CA ALA A 71 -0.43 24.88 15.05
C ALA A 71 0.22 25.01 16.43
N CYS A 72 1.16 25.95 16.58
CA CYS A 72 1.70 26.26 17.89
C CYS A 72 0.57 26.79 18.80
N PRO A 73 0.38 26.25 20.02
CA PRO A 73 -0.66 26.71 20.94
C PRO A 73 -0.31 28.05 21.61
N GLY A 74 0.91 28.53 21.45
CA GLY A 74 1.39 29.77 22.06
C GLY A 74 0.83 31.02 21.38
N SER A 75 0.72 32.09 22.17
CA SER A 75 0.45 33.45 21.69
C SER A 75 1.67 34.33 21.90
N CYS A 76 1.78 35.39 21.11
CA CYS A 76 2.92 36.29 21.09
C CYS A 76 3.08 37.05 22.40
N ARG A 77 4.31 37.07 22.91
CA ARG A 77 4.68 37.64 24.22
C ARG A 77 5.41 38.98 24.12
N ILE A 78 5.71 39.42 22.90
CA ILE A 78 6.28 40.74 22.63
C ILE A 78 5.32 41.82 23.12
N ALA A 79 5.85 42.89 23.70
CA ALA A 79 5.07 44.01 24.20
C ALA A 79 4.23 44.63 23.06
N SER A 80 2.95 44.88 23.34
CA SER A 80 1.97 45.20 22.29
C SER A 80 2.07 46.62 21.72
N ASP A 81 2.87 47.47 22.36
CA ASP A 81 3.27 48.80 21.94
C ASP A 81 4.50 48.80 21.02
N LEU A 82 5.24 47.69 20.95
CA LEU A 82 6.36 47.51 20.03
C LEU A 82 5.87 46.93 18.71
N ASP A 83 6.18 47.62 17.61
CA ASP A 83 5.95 47.09 16.27
C ASP A 83 6.88 45.90 15.99
N HIS A 84 6.33 44.80 15.47
CA HIS A 84 7.08 43.59 15.15
C HIS A 84 6.37 42.78 14.06
N PHE A 85 7.19 42.23 13.16
CA PHE A 85 6.71 41.41 12.03
C PHE A 85 6.65 39.92 12.35
N ARG A 86 7.36 39.46 13.39
CA ARG A 86 7.41 38.05 13.79
C ARG A 86 6.77 37.86 15.17
N HIS A 87 5.75 37.01 15.26
CA HIS A 87 5.03 36.71 16.49
C HIS A 87 5.62 35.48 17.21
N GLU A 88 6.40 35.72 18.26
CA GLU A 88 7.09 34.69 19.05
C GLU A 88 6.41 34.47 20.42
N CYS A 89 6.20 33.19 20.78
CA CYS A 89 5.67 32.79 22.09
C CYS A 89 6.81 32.43 23.08
N ASP A 90 6.50 32.14 24.36
CA ASP A 90 7.52 31.85 25.39
C ASP A 90 8.27 30.51 25.20
N ALA A 91 7.89 29.70 24.21
CA ALA A 91 8.52 28.41 24.00
C ALA A 91 9.97 28.60 23.55
N ARG A 92 10.90 27.96 24.26
CA ARG A 92 12.34 28.01 23.99
C ARG A 92 12.87 26.85 23.14
N PHE A 93 12.04 25.84 22.90
CA PHE A 93 12.41 24.66 22.12
C PHE A 93 11.38 24.46 21.04
N CYS A 94 11.82 23.88 19.93
CA CYS A 94 10.90 23.50 18.89
C CYS A 94 9.85 22.51 19.42
N SER A 95 8.58 22.88 19.24
CA SER A 95 7.43 22.10 19.72
C SER A 95 6.84 21.22 18.61
N ILE A 96 7.49 21.18 17.45
CA ILE A 96 7.10 20.34 16.31
C ILE A 96 7.61 18.90 16.54
N PRO A 97 6.78 17.88 16.28
CA PRO A 97 7.20 16.48 16.40
C PRO A 97 8.32 16.11 15.41
N CYS A 98 9.26 15.30 15.90
CA CYS A 98 10.29 14.63 15.13
C CYS A 98 9.66 13.86 13.98
N GLN A 99 10.18 14.07 12.77
CA GLN A 99 9.66 13.44 11.56
C GLN A 99 9.78 11.91 11.57
N LEU A 100 10.68 11.33 12.37
CA LEU A 100 10.93 9.89 12.43
C LEU A 100 10.16 9.14 13.53
N CYS A 101 10.00 9.73 14.73
CA CYS A 101 9.36 9.04 15.88
C CYS A 101 8.27 9.84 16.59
N LYS A 102 7.93 11.04 16.10
CA LYS A 102 6.89 11.92 16.66
C LYS A 102 7.13 12.41 18.10
N ARG A 103 8.30 12.12 18.72
CA ARG A 103 8.78 12.82 19.93
C ARG A 103 9.13 14.27 19.59
N LEU A 104 9.14 15.20 20.55
CA LEU A 104 9.46 16.61 20.28
C LEU A 104 10.86 16.78 19.68
N CYS A 105 10.99 17.78 18.80
CA CYS A 105 12.27 18.19 18.23
C CYS A 105 13.22 18.69 19.33
N SER A 106 14.51 18.40 19.17
CA SER A 106 15.56 18.82 20.11
C SER A 106 16.18 20.18 19.78
N ASP A 107 15.69 20.86 18.74
CA ASP A 107 16.21 22.17 18.36
C ASP A 107 15.88 23.23 19.43
N GLN A 108 16.88 24.07 19.70
CA GLN A 108 16.81 25.16 20.69
C GLN A 108 16.24 26.45 20.09
N ASP A 109 16.14 26.54 18.77
CA ASP A 109 15.37 27.59 18.14
C ASP A 109 13.93 27.12 17.98
N HIS A 110 13.00 27.73 18.72
CA HIS A 110 11.58 27.44 18.56
C HIS A 110 11.12 27.76 17.14
N MET A 111 11.62 28.85 16.54
CA MET A 111 11.18 29.43 15.26
C MET A 111 11.79 28.78 14.02
N HIS A 112 12.70 27.81 14.16
CA HIS A 112 13.38 27.20 13.00
C HIS A 112 12.40 26.52 12.02
N GLY A 113 11.21 26.12 12.48
CA GLY A 113 10.14 25.56 11.64
C GLY A 113 9.51 26.53 10.64
N LEU A 114 9.91 27.81 10.63
CA LEU A 114 9.54 28.77 9.60
C LEU A 114 10.39 28.63 8.32
N GLU A 115 11.53 27.95 8.40
CA GLU A 115 12.41 27.68 7.26
C GLU A 115 11.80 26.57 6.37
N SER A 116 11.89 26.73 5.05
CA SER A 116 11.26 25.82 4.08
C SER A 116 11.82 24.39 4.09
N ASP A 117 13.04 24.22 4.58
CA ASP A 117 13.81 22.99 4.65
C ASP A 117 14.10 22.56 6.10
N ALA A 118 13.34 23.11 7.07
CA ALA A 118 13.49 22.78 8.47
C ALA A 118 13.33 21.27 8.73
N ILE A 119 14.39 20.66 9.27
CA ILE A 119 14.38 19.24 9.64
C ILE A 119 14.11 19.12 11.14
N HIS A 120 13.03 18.41 11.50
CA HIS A 120 12.66 18.21 12.90
C HIS A 120 13.12 16.84 13.39
N LEU A 121 14.22 16.82 14.16
CA LEU A 121 14.77 15.60 14.76
C LEU A 121 14.82 15.73 16.29
N CYS A 122 14.66 14.60 16.99
CA CYS A 122 14.72 14.54 18.46
C CYS A 122 16.14 14.26 19.01
N GLY A 123 17.15 14.20 18.14
CA GLY A 123 18.54 13.95 18.52
C GLY A 123 18.84 12.53 19.00
N GLN A 124 17.96 11.56 18.76
CA GLN A 124 18.15 10.15 19.12
C GLN A 124 18.32 9.27 17.88
N GLU A 125 18.84 8.06 18.07
CA GLU A 125 18.89 7.04 17.03
C GLU A 125 17.48 6.50 16.70
N HIS A 126 17.26 6.13 15.43
CA HIS A 126 16.00 5.59 14.95
C HIS A 126 16.19 4.31 14.14
N LEU A 127 15.17 3.46 14.07
CA LEU A 127 15.14 2.36 13.11
C LEU A 127 14.68 2.87 11.74
N CYS A 128 15.36 2.43 10.69
CA CYS A 128 14.96 2.74 9.33
C CYS A 128 13.59 2.14 9.00
N THR A 129 12.73 2.95 8.38
CA THR A 129 11.37 2.54 7.98
C THR A 129 11.31 1.98 6.56
N ALA A 130 12.37 2.13 5.77
CA ALA A 130 12.47 1.59 4.42
C ALA A 130 12.45 0.06 4.42
N VAL A 131 12.03 -0.52 3.30
CA VAL A 131 12.11 -1.97 3.07
C VAL A 131 13.49 -2.37 2.53
N CYS A 132 13.84 -3.64 2.66
CA CYS A 132 15.09 -4.16 2.10
C CYS A 132 15.18 -3.84 0.60
N SER A 133 16.35 -3.39 0.16
CA SER A 133 16.65 -3.04 -1.23
C SER A 133 17.17 -4.22 -2.06
N SER A 134 17.62 -5.30 -1.42
CA SER A 134 18.15 -6.49 -2.11
C SER A 134 17.10 -7.11 -3.03
N PRO A 135 17.46 -7.61 -4.23
CA PRO A 135 16.51 -8.29 -5.10
C PRO A 135 15.97 -9.58 -4.45
N GLY A 136 14.82 -10.05 -4.92
CA GLY A 136 14.20 -11.25 -4.39
C GLY A 136 13.28 -11.01 -3.20
N ILE A 137 12.71 -12.10 -2.70
CA ILE A 137 11.76 -12.09 -1.59
C ILE A 137 12.54 -12.32 -0.29
N CYS A 138 12.29 -11.51 0.74
CA CYS A 138 13.02 -11.67 2.02
C CYS A 138 12.49 -12.86 2.84
N GLU A 139 11.18 -13.09 2.79
CA GLU A 139 10.52 -14.15 3.54
C GLU A 139 9.29 -14.65 2.76
N ILE A 140 9.18 -15.97 2.61
CA ILE A 140 7.97 -16.64 2.13
C ILE A 140 7.32 -17.30 3.35
N GLU A 141 6.14 -16.85 3.73
CA GLU A 141 5.38 -17.50 4.80
C GLU A 141 4.80 -18.82 4.29
N THR A 142 5.49 -19.91 4.65
CA THR A 142 5.17 -21.26 4.15
C THR A 142 4.07 -21.99 4.94
N ALA A 143 3.48 -21.35 5.96
CA ALA A 143 2.37 -21.93 6.72
C ALA A 143 1.07 -21.80 5.89
N PRO A 144 0.53 -22.91 5.35
CA PRO A 144 -0.71 -22.84 4.60
C PRO A 144 -1.84 -22.39 5.54
N GLN A 145 -2.52 -21.29 5.19
CA GLN A 145 -3.76 -20.95 5.85
C GLN A 145 -4.91 -21.51 5.04
N SER A 146 -5.62 -22.45 5.65
CA SER A 146 -6.90 -22.95 5.14
C SER A 146 -8.01 -22.01 5.57
N ILE A 147 -8.80 -21.55 4.61
CA ILE A 147 -10.06 -20.84 4.88
C ILE A 147 -11.21 -21.63 4.28
N GLU A 148 -12.34 -21.69 4.98
CA GLU A 148 -13.57 -22.21 4.39
C GLU A 148 -14.07 -21.23 3.33
N ALA A 149 -14.30 -21.74 2.13
CA ALA A 149 -14.77 -20.96 1.00
C ALA A 149 -15.93 -21.68 0.31
N THR A 150 -16.82 -20.91 -0.29
CA THR A 150 -17.92 -21.44 -1.10
C THR A 150 -17.53 -21.40 -2.57
N PHE A 151 -17.68 -22.53 -3.26
CA PHE A 151 -17.64 -22.60 -4.71
C PHE A 151 -19.08 -22.49 -5.23
N THR A 152 -19.26 -21.68 -6.27
CA THR A 152 -20.53 -21.55 -7.00
C THR A 152 -20.22 -21.65 -8.48
N GLY A 153 -20.37 -22.86 -9.03
CA GLY A 153 -20.26 -23.13 -10.46
C GLY A 153 -21.63 -23.16 -11.13
N LYS A 154 -21.65 -23.40 -12.44
CA LYS A 154 -22.92 -23.50 -13.20
C LYS A 154 -23.83 -24.63 -12.68
N ASN A 155 -23.24 -25.78 -12.35
CA ASN A 155 -23.98 -27.02 -12.05
C ASN A 155 -24.11 -27.31 -10.54
N GLU A 156 -23.27 -26.71 -9.70
CA GLU A 156 -23.22 -27.06 -8.28
C GLU A 156 -22.67 -25.90 -7.43
N THR A 157 -23.10 -25.85 -6.17
CA THR A 157 -22.52 -24.98 -5.13
C THR A 157 -22.17 -25.82 -3.91
N PHE A 158 -20.93 -25.71 -3.42
CA PHE A 158 -20.46 -26.47 -2.25
C PHE A 158 -19.40 -25.70 -1.45
N GLN A 159 -19.21 -26.10 -0.19
CA GLN A 159 -18.13 -25.58 0.65
C GLN A 159 -16.84 -26.38 0.43
N TYR A 160 -15.70 -25.69 0.43
CA TYR A 160 -14.39 -26.30 0.32
C TYR A 160 -13.35 -25.55 1.14
N THR A 161 -12.31 -26.27 1.52
CA THR A 161 -11.14 -25.67 2.18
C THR A 161 -10.22 -25.09 1.12
N LYS A 162 -10.15 -23.77 1.07
CA LYS A 162 -9.23 -23.07 0.18
C LYS A 162 -7.88 -22.90 0.86
N VAL A 163 -6.86 -23.53 0.30
CA VAL A 163 -5.48 -23.36 0.75
C VAL A 163 -4.90 -22.17 0.02
N ARG A 164 -4.72 -21.06 0.75
CA ARG A 164 -4.03 -19.86 0.27
C ARG A 164 -2.81 -19.60 1.14
N GLY A 165 -1.81 -18.95 0.57
CA GLY A 165 -0.86 -18.23 1.39
C GLY A 165 -1.54 -16.99 1.99
N ILE A 166 -0.99 -16.54 3.13
CA ILE A 166 -1.66 -15.71 4.14
C ILE A 166 -2.32 -14.44 3.56
N TYR A 167 -3.47 -14.03 4.13
CA TYR A 167 -3.96 -12.65 3.99
C TYR A 167 -3.48 -11.83 5.19
N LEU A 168 -2.80 -10.72 4.94
CA LEU A 168 -2.75 -9.64 5.93
C LEU A 168 -3.52 -8.44 5.39
N PHE A 169 -4.54 -8.09 6.15
CA PHE A 169 -5.33 -6.87 6.02
C PHE A 169 -4.42 -5.69 6.39
N LEU A 170 -3.59 -5.21 5.46
CA LEU A 170 -2.96 -3.90 5.62
C LEU A 170 -4.01 -2.86 5.29
N GLY A 171 -4.57 -2.26 6.34
CA GLY A 171 -5.63 -1.28 6.25
C GLY A 171 -5.33 -0.18 5.23
N SER A 172 -6.38 0.17 4.48
CA SER A 172 -6.56 1.32 3.58
C SER A 172 -6.36 1.16 2.06
N CYS A 173 -6.35 -0.05 1.50
CA CYS A 173 -6.67 -0.22 0.07
C CYS A 173 -7.54 -1.47 -0.18
N SER A 174 -8.79 -1.24 -0.57
CA SER A 174 -9.77 -2.25 -0.93
C SER A 174 -9.48 -2.85 -2.32
N TYR A 175 -8.57 -3.83 -2.39
CA TYR A 175 -8.54 -4.77 -3.51
C TYR A 175 -7.97 -6.14 -3.08
N GLN A 176 -8.87 -7.08 -2.83
CA GLN A 176 -8.61 -8.45 -2.41
C GLN A 176 -7.96 -9.25 -3.56
N ARG A 177 -6.64 -9.42 -3.56
CA ARG A 177 -5.95 -10.39 -4.45
C ARG A 177 -5.09 -11.36 -3.67
N ASN A 178 -5.15 -12.61 -4.12
CA ASN A 178 -4.90 -13.81 -3.34
C ASN A 178 -3.56 -14.42 -3.73
N ILE A 179 -2.51 -14.26 -2.92
CA ILE A 179 -1.21 -14.89 -3.18
C ILE A 179 -0.49 -15.15 -1.86
N GLU A 180 0.38 -16.17 -1.81
CA GLU A 180 1.43 -16.26 -0.79
C GLU A 180 2.06 -14.91 -0.49
N ILE A 181 2.23 -14.60 0.80
CA ILE A 181 2.87 -13.36 1.21
C ILE A 181 4.38 -13.54 1.04
N ALA A 182 4.87 -13.12 -0.11
CA ALA A 182 6.25 -12.69 -0.24
C ALA A 182 6.40 -11.37 0.51
N LYS A 183 7.17 -11.40 1.61
CA LYS A 183 7.45 -10.18 2.37
C LYS A 183 8.78 -9.60 1.94
N ARG A 184 8.78 -8.28 1.76
CA ARG A 184 9.99 -7.46 1.80
C ARG A 184 10.12 -6.93 3.22
N LEU A 185 11.10 -7.44 3.96
CA LEU A 185 11.28 -7.09 5.38
C LEU A 185 11.84 -5.68 5.52
N LYS A 186 11.54 -5.03 6.66
CA LYS A 186 12.04 -3.69 6.97
C LYS A 186 13.56 -3.70 7.16
N CYS A 187 14.20 -2.60 6.79
CA CYS A 187 15.60 -2.39 7.05
C CYS A 187 15.86 -2.42 8.57
N MET A 188 16.91 -3.12 8.98
CA MET A 188 17.31 -3.17 10.39
C MET A 188 18.42 -2.18 10.74
N LYS A 189 18.94 -1.44 9.76
CA LYS A 189 20.01 -0.47 10.00
C LYS A 189 19.47 0.75 10.76
N PRO A 190 20.19 1.20 11.81
CA PRO A 190 19.82 2.42 12.51
C PRO A 190 20.14 3.66 11.67
N ILE A 191 19.32 4.69 11.83
CA ILE A 191 19.55 6.06 11.38
C ILE A 191 20.21 6.80 12.54
N ALA A 192 21.41 7.32 12.30
CA ALA A 192 22.20 8.01 13.31
C ALA A 192 21.49 9.28 13.84
N PRO A 193 21.77 9.70 15.08
CA PRO A 193 21.28 10.98 15.61
C PRO A 193 21.61 12.14 14.66
N GLY A 194 20.61 12.99 14.40
CA GLY A 194 20.77 14.15 13.50
C GLY A 194 20.66 13.83 12.01
N ALA A 195 20.54 12.55 11.63
CA ALA A 195 20.26 12.15 10.25
C ALA A 195 18.79 11.77 10.05
N THR A 196 18.31 11.91 8.81
CA THR A 196 16.96 11.50 8.38
C THR A 196 16.95 10.10 7.77
N GLU A 197 18.10 9.63 7.31
CA GLU A 197 18.33 8.32 6.70
C GLU A 197 19.74 7.80 7.02
N HIS A 198 19.96 6.50 6.85
CA HIS A 198 21.31 5.92 6.96
C HIS A 198 21.96 5.81 5.58
N ILE A 199 23.30 5.73 5.55
CA ILE A 199 24.04 5.60 4.30
C ILE A 199 24.08 4.13 3.82
N GLY A 200 23.98 3.95 2.51
CA GLY A 200 24.15 2.65 1.85
C GLY A 200 22.85 1.81 1.79
N PRO A 201 22.93 0.59 1.22
CA PRO A 201 21.75 -0.20 0.86
C PRO A 201 20.94 -0.64 2.09
N HIS A 202 19.62 -0.76 1.93
CA HIS A 202 18.74 -1.22 2.99
C HIS A 202 18.74 -2.75 3.09
N ASN A 203 19.04 -3.27 4.28
CA ASN A 203 19.11 -4.71 4.55
C ASN A 203 18.29 -5.05 5.80
N HIS A 204 17.61 -6.19 5.76
CA HIS A 204 16.80 -6.68 6.89
C HIS A 204 17.55 -7.63 7.83
N SER A 205 18.78 -8.01 7.48
CA SER A 205 19.68 -8.82 8.31
C SER A 205 21.10 -8.23 8.32
N LEU A 206 21.80 -8.37 9.46
CA LEU A 206 23.24 -8.11 9.57
C LEU A 206 24.06 -9.33 9.10
N ASP A 207 23.42 -10.49 8.99
CA ASP A 207 24.06 -11.69 8.48
C ASP A 207 24.21 -11.62 6.96
N LYS A 208 25.44 -11.78 6.48
CA LYS A 208 25.76 -11.85 5.05
C LYS A 208 25.20 -13.10 4.38
N LYS A 209 24.75 -14.10 5.15
CA LYS A 209 24.14 -15.35 4.65
C LYS A 209 22.63 -15.25 4.48
N VAL A 210 22.03 -14.07 4.64
CA VAL A 210 20.60 -13.89 4.43
C VAL A 210 20.21 -14.33 3.01
N VAL A 211 19.36 -15.35 2.93
CA VAL A 211 18.87 -15.88 1.66
C VAL A 211 17.62 -15.09 1.29
N HIS A 212 17.63 -14.55 0.07
CA HIS A 212 16.41 -14.05 -0.58
C HIS A 212 15.92 -15.14 -1.52
N PHE A 213 14.61 -15.24 -1.71
CA PHE A 213 13.99 -16.26 -2.56
C PHE A 213 13.71 -15.71 -3.97
N CYS A 214 13.61 -16.64 -4.92
CA CYS A 214 13.23 -16.39 -6.31
C CYS A 214 11.82 -15.78 -6.41
N GLU A 215 11.63 -14.87 -7.37
CA GLU A 215 10.38 -14.11 -7.54
C GLU A 215 9.37 -14.79 -8.46
N ASP A 216 9.75 -15.89 -9.11
CA ASP A 216 8.91 -16.63 -10.04
C ASP A 216 7.75 -17.31 -9.32
N ARG A 217 6.61 -17.38 -9.99
CA ARG A 217 5.35 -17.91 -9.45
C ARG A 217 4.75 -18.94 -10.38
N CYS A 218 4.18 -19.98 -9.79
CA CYS A 218 3.41 -20.95 -10.54
C CYS A 218 2.16 -20.26 -11.11
N GLU A 219 2.01 -20.27 -12.44
CA GLU A 219 0.88 -19.61 -13.13
C GLU A 219 -0.49 -20.15 -12.68
N ASN A 220 -0.49 -21.39 -12.22
CA ASN A 220 -1.67 -22.15 -11.84
C ASN A 220 -2.21 -21.84 -10.44
N CYS A 221 -1.36 -21.96 -9.40
CA CYS A 221 -1.77 -21.72 -8.02
C CYS A 221 -1.32 -20.35 -7.49
N GLY A 222 -0.38 -19.68 -8.16
CA GLY A 222 0.17 -18.38 -7.77
C GLY A 222 1.28 -18.45 -6.71
N TYR A 223 1.66 -19.65 -6.27
CA TYR A 223 2.67 -19.85 -5.24
C TYR A 223 4.07 -19.56 -5.79
N PHE A 224 4.92 -18.96 -4.96
CA PHE A 224 6.28 -18.57 -5.28
C PHE A 224 7.25 -19.73 -5.26
N CYS A 225 8.31 -19.60 -6.05
CA CYS A 225 9.46 -20.46 -5.95
C CYS A 225 10.09 -20.35 -4.55
N THR A 226 10.26 -21.48 -3.87
CA THR A 226 10.87 -21.58 -2.54
C THR A 226 12.39 -21.74 -2.59
N LEU A 227 12.99 -21.69 -3.78
CA LEU A 227 14.43 -21.77 -3.96
C LEU A 227 15.08 -20.38 -3.78
N PRO A 228 16.38 -20.33 -3.42
CA PRO A 228 17.13 -19.08 -3.35
C PRO A 228 17.10 -18.29 -4.65
N LEU A 229 17.19 -16.96 -4.57
CA LEU A 229 17.33 -16.09 -5.72
C LEU A 229 18.58 -16.49 -6.53
N GLY A 230 18.40 -16.65 -7.84
CA GLY A 230 19.49 -17.06 -8.75
C GLY A 230 19.88 -18.54 -8.62
N HIS A 231 18.98 -19.39 -8.12
CA HIS A 231 19.23 -20.83 -8.05
C HIS A 231 19.61 -21.43 -9.42
N PRO A 232 20.57 -22.37 -9.48
CA PRO A 232 21.06 -22.94 -10.74
C PRO A 232 20.09 -23.95 -11.39
N GLN A 233 19.07 -24.41 -10.66
CA GLN A 233 18.06 -25.32 -11.18
C GLN A 233 17.31 -24.68 -12.34
N GLN A 234 17.12 -25.43 -13.42
CA GLN A 234 16.33 -24.98 -14.58
C GLN A 234 14.84 -24.85 -14.25
N GLU A 235 14.36 -25.65 -13.29
CA GLU A 235 12.96 -25.69 -12.87
C GLU A 235 12.81 -25.03 -11.51
N HIS A 236 11.73 -24.28 -11.34
CA HIS A 236 11.32 -23.71 -10.05
C HIS A 236 10.64 -24.76 -9.18
N GLU A 237 10.74 -24.61 -7.86
CA GLU A 237 10.12 -25.53 -6.89
C GLU A 237 9.22 -24.76 -5.93
N THR A 238 8.02 -25.26 -5.65
CA THR A 238 7.09 -24.63 -4.72
C THR A 238 6.20 -25.65 -4.00
N ARG A 239 5.57 -25.23 -2.89
CA ARG A 239 4.58 -26.00 -2.13
C ARG A 239 3.18 -25.72 -2.68
N HIS A 240 2.96 -26.06 -3.95
CA HIS A 240 1.72 -25.79 -4.69
C HIS A 240 0.43 -25.83 -3.83
N GLY A 241 -0.44 -24.82 -4.02
CA GLY A 241 -1.73 -24.74 -3.34
C GLY A 241 -2.96 -24.82 -4.26
N SER A 242 -4.07 -24.24 -3.79
CA SER A 242 -5.32 -24.18 -4.53
C SER A 242 -5.14 -23.46 -5.86
N MET A 243 -5.76 -23.99 -6.91
CA MET A 243 -5.69 -23.57 -8.31
C MET A 243 -6.46 -22.26 -8.58
N SER A 244 -6.16 -21.22 -7.80
CA SER A 244 -6.94 -19.98 -7.72
C SER A 244 -6.85 -19.08 -8.96
N ARG A 245 -5.92 -19.33 -9.90
CA ARG A 245 -5.65 -18.44 -11.05
C ARG A 245 -6.18 -18.98 -12.37
N THR A 246 -7.09 -19.93 -12.32
CA THR A 246 -7.43 -20.73 -13.51
C THR A 246 -8.87 -21.15 -13.55
N ARG A 247 -9.29 -21.57 -14.75
CA ARG A 247 -10.66 -21.97 -15.01
C ARG A 247 -10.71 -23.31 -15.75
N TRP A 248 -11.83 -23.98 -15.61
CA TRP A 248 -12.10 -25.23 -16.29
C TRP A 248 -12.41 -25.01 -17.78
N ALA A 249 -11.89 -25.89 -18.62
CA ALA A 249 -12.23 -26.00 -20.03
C ALA A 249 -12.81 -27.41 -20.23
N VAL A 250 -14.13 -27.50 -20.36
CA VAL A 250 -14.85 -28.77 -20.52
C VAL A 250 -15.41 -28.83 -21.94
N ASP A 251 -15.07 -29.90 -22.64
CA ASP A 251 -15.57 -30.16 -23.99
C ASP A 251 -16.94 -30.84 -23.94
N GLY A 252 -17.94 -30.21 -24.54
CA GLY A 252 -19.32 -30.71 -24.63
C GLY A 252 -20.32 -29.57 -24.83
N PRO A 253 -21.61 -29.86 -25.00
CA PRO A 253 -22.69 -28.89 -24.80
C PRO A 253 -22.57 -28.23 -23.43
N ASP A 254 -23.08 -27.00 -23.27
CA ASP A 254 -22.90 -26.22 -22.04
C ASP A 254 -23.39 -26.94 -20.76
N ASP A 255 -24.23 -27.97 -20.88
CA ASP A 255 -24.82 -28.74 -19.78
C ASP A 255 -24.02 -30.00 -19.39
N VAL A 256 -22.90 -30.27 -20.07
CA VAL A 256 -22.00 -31.37 -19.70
C VAL A 256 -21.18 -30.96 -18.48
N ALA A 257 -21.38 -31.70 -17.39
CA ALA A 257 -20.58 -31.60 -16.18
C ALA A 257 -19.41 -32.58 -16.22
N LEU A 258 -18.21 -32.09 -15.93
CA LEU A 258 -17.08 -32.92 -15.53
C LEU A 258 -17.21 -33.25 -14.04
N GLU A 259 -17.33 -34.53 -13.71
CA GLU A 259 -17.41 -34.98 -12.32
C GLU A 259 -16.03 -35.43 -11.82
N ILE A 260 -15.54 -34.79 -10.76
CA ILE A 260 -14.28 -35.13 -10.09
C ILE A 260 -14.58 -35.25 -8.60
N GLU A 261 -14.26 -36.42 -8.02
CA GLU A 261 -14.48 -36.69 -6.58
C GLU A 261 -15.92 -36.39 -6.12
N GLY A 262 -16.91 -36.64 -6.98
CA GLY A 262 -18.33 -36.39 -6.69
C GLY A 262 -18.78 -34.94 -6.81
N ARG A 263 -17.92 -34.04 -7.28
CA ARG A 263 -18.21 -32.62 -7.54
C ARG A 263 -18.30 -32.34 -9.03
N LYS A 264 -19.26 -31.52 -9.43
CA LYS A 264 -19.54 -31.20 -10.83
C LYS A 264 -18.97 -29.84 -11.22
N PHE A 265 -18.11 -29.85 -12.23
CA PHE A 265 -17.49 -28.67 -12.83
C PHE A 265 -17.95 -28.50 -14.27
N SER A 266 -18.09 -27.26 -14.69
CA SER A 266 -18.53 -26.87 -16.03
C SER A 266 -17.46 -26.03 -16.70
N THR A 267 -17.60 -25.83 -18.00
CA THR A 267 -16.76 -24.88 -18.73
C THR A 267 -16.81 -23.50 -18.04
N ASN A 268 -15.64 -22.87 -17.90
CA ASN A 268 -15.41 -21.56 -17.28
C ASN A 268 -15.56 -21.48 -15.74
N ASP A 269 -15.91 -22.57 -15.06
CA ASP A 269 -15.94 -22.61 -13.59
C ASP A 269 -14.52 -22.37 -13.00
N GLU A 270 -14.44 -21.84 -11.78
CA GLU A 270 -13.17 -21.62 -11.10
C GLU A 270 -12.46 -22.93 -10.76
N GLY A 271 -11.14 -23.00 -11.02
CA GLY A 271 -10.31 -24.14 -10.65
C GLY A 271 -9.94 -24.18 -9.16
N ALA A 272 -10.22 -23.11 -8.41
CA ALA A 272 -9.81 -22.93 -7.02
C ALA A 272 -10.14 -24.08 -6.04
N PRO A 273 -11.25 -24.84 -6.20
CA PRO A 273 -11.52 -26.00 -5.36
C PRO A 273 -10.51 -27.15 -5.48
N MET A 274 -9.73 -27.18 -6.56
CA MET A 274 -8.69 -28.20 -6.78
C MET A 274 -7.31 -27.72 -6.32
N MET A 275 -6.49 -28.66 -5.87
CA MET A 275 -5.09 -28.44 -5.51
C MET A 275 -4.18 -28.74 -6.70
N CYS A 276 -3.24 -27.85 -7.00
CA CYS A 276 -2.41 -27.96 -8.21
C CYS A 276 -1.52 -29.22 -8.22
N ASN A 277 -1.13 -29.70 -7.05
CA ASN A 277 -0.36 -30.93 -6.85
C ASN A 277 -1.20 -32.20 -6.68
N LEU A 278 -2.54 -32.13 -6.74
CA LEU A 278 -3.42 -33.31 -6.58
C LEU A 278 -4.41 -33.49 -7.73
N VAL A 279 -4.69 -32.44 -8.52
CA VAL A 279 -5.71 -32.49 -9.57
C VAL A 279 -5.47 -33.59 -10.61
N CYS A 280 -4.21 -33.83 -11.00
CA CYS A 280 -3.87 -34.82 -12.03
C CYS A 280 -4.14 -36.24 -11.53
N GLN A 281 -3.92 -36.49 -10.24
CA GLN A 281 -4.23 -37.75 -9.59
C GLN A 281 -5.74 -37.95 -9.47
N ALA A 282 -6.48 -36.93 -9.03
CA ALA A 282 -7.93 -36.98 -8.85
C ALA A 282 -8.71 -37.21 -10.16
N MET A 283 -8.21 -36.69 -11.28
CA MET A 283 -8.86 -36.84 -12.58
C MET A 283 -8.68 -38.23 -13.20
N GLY A 284 -7.69 -39.01 -12.78
CA GLY A 284 -7.28 -40.19 -13.53
C GLY A 284 -6.89 -39.78 -14.96
N ARG A 285 -7.29 -40.55 -15.98
CA ARG A 285 -6.89 -40.30 -17.38
C ARG A 285 -7.38 -38.94 -17.90
N HIS A 286 -6.45 -38.00 -18.06
CA HIS A 286 -6.73 -36.62 -18.48
C HIS A 286 -5.66 -36.10 -19.46
N VAL A 287 -5.94 -34.92 -20.01
CA VAL A 287 -5.00 -34.10 -20.77
C VAL A 287 -5.01 -32.67 -20.26
N HIS A 288 -3.91 -31.94 -20.45
CA HIS A 288 -3.86 -30.52 -20.13
C HIS A 288 -4.23 -29.70 -21.35
N ILE A 289 -4.77 -28.51 -21.15
CA ILE A 289 -4.96 -27.50 -22.18
C ILE A 289 -4.07 -26.31 -21.79
N ASP A 290 -3.49 -25.66 -22.78
CA ASP A 290 -2.85 -24.36 -22.62
C ASP A 290 -3.12 -23.53 -23.87
N TYR A 291 -2.82 -22.24 -23.82
CA TYR A 291 -2.81 -21.43 -25.02
C TYR A 291 -1.73 -21.91 -25.99
N CYS A 292 -2.08 -21.87 -27.27
CA CYS A 292 -1.12 -22.16 -28.32
C CYS A 292 0.00 -21.13 -28.29
N ARG A 293 1.24 -21.61 -28.38
CA ARG A 293 2.46 -20.78 -28.40
C ARG A 293 3.12 -20.73 -29.78
N ALA A 294 2.53 -21.40 -30.78
CA ALA A 294 3.03 -21.39 -32.15
C ALA A 294 2.52 -20.17 -32.91
N ASP A 295 3.33 -19.66 -33.84
CA ASP A 295 2.95 -18.55 -34.72
C ASP A 295 1.93 -18.99 -35.80
N ASP A 296 1.92 -20.28 -36.15
CA ASP A 296 1.04 -20.87 -37.16
C ASP A 296 0.56 -22.27 -36.71
N GLU A 297 -0.70 -22.60 -37.01
CA GLU A 297 -1.31 -23.89 -36.62
C GLU A 297 -0.58 -25.10 -37.21
N ALA A 298 0.01 -24.97 -38.41
CA ALA A 298 0.77 -26.04 -39.04
C ALA A 298 2.08 -26.35 -38.30
N ALA A 299 2.61 -25.41 -37.51
CA ALA A 299 3.78 -25.65 -36.68
C ALA A 299 3.49 -26.57 -35.48
N CYS A 300 2.21 -26.74 -35.12
CA CYS A 300 1.77 -27.73 -34.14
C CYS A 300 1.62 -29.14 -34.74
N ALA A 301 1.66 -29.29 -36.07
CA ALA A 301 1.50 -30.59 -36.73
C ALA A 301 2.75 -31.45 -36.59
N GLY A 302 2.57 -32.74 -36.26
CA GLY A 302 3.66 -33.71 -36.14
C GLY A 302 4.38 -33.76 -34.79
N ASN A 303 3.91 -33.00 -33.79
CA ASN A 303 4.36 -33.12 -32.41
C ASN A 303 3.46 -34.11 -31.65
N ASP A 304 4.03 -35.18 -31.07
CA ASP A 304 3.28 -36.17 -30.31
C ASP A 304 2.95 -35.74 -28.87
N GLU A 305 3.58 -34.66 -28.39
CA GLU A 305 3.36 -34.09 -27.06
C GLU A 305 2.24 -33.03 -27.02
N LEU A 306 1.76 -32.57 -28.18
CA LEU A 306 0.67 -31.59 -28.26
C LEU A 306 -0.28 -31.87 -29.42
N GLN A 307 -1.50 -31.36 -29.32
CA GLN A 307 -2.48 -31.36 -30.40
C GLN A 307 -3.22 -30.04 -30.42
N HIS A 308 -3.18 -29.33 -31.55
CA HIS A 308 -3.89 -28.07 -31.71
C HIS A 308 -5.41 -28.25 -31.67
N LEU A 309 -6.11 -27.37 -30.95
CA LEU A 309 -7.57 -27.37 -30.82
C LEU A 309 -8.18 -26.38 -31.80
N THR A 310 -8.85 -26.89 -32.82
CA THR A 310 -9.62 -26.06 -33.77
C THR A 310 -10.97 -25.60 -33.21
N LYS A 311 -11.46 -26.26 -32.15
CA LYS A 311 -12.71 -25.90 -31.48
C LYS A 311 -12.51 -24.66 -30.61
N ARG A 312 -13.41 -23.69 -30.77
CA ARG A 312 -13.53 -22.54 -29.86
C ARG A 312 -13.98 -23.01 -28.48
N MET A 313 -13.11 -22.87 -27.48
CA MET A 313 -13.37 -23.26 -26.10
C MET A 313 -13.12 -22.12 -25.12
N GLN A 314 -13.91 -22.06 -24.06
CA GLN A 314 -13.68 -21.17 -22.94
C GLN A 314 -12.50 -21.65 -22.07
N PRO A 315 -11.86 -20.76 -21.28
CA PRO A 315 -11.95 -19.30 -21.34
C PRO A 315 -11.33 -18.71 -22.62
N ASN A 316 -11.79 -17.51 -23.01
CA ASN A 316 -11.32 -16.76 -24.19
C ASN A 316 -11.42 -17.55 -25.52
N PRO A 317 -12.63 -17.76 -26.07
CA PRO A 317 -12.86 -18.66 -27.21
C PRO A 317 -12.08 -18.34 -28.48
N ASP A 318 -11.73 -17.07 -28.67
CA ASP A 318 -10.99 -16.60 -29.84
C ASP A 318 -9.47 -16.79 -29.74
N ARG A 319 -8.94 -17.11 -28.55
CA ARG A 319 -7.51 -17.39 -28.38
C ARG A 319 -7.23 -18.87 -28.68
N PRO A 320 -6.32 -19.20 -29.62
CA PRO A 320 -6.01 -20.59 -29.98
C PRO A 320 -5.40 -21.37 -28.81
N LYS A 321 -5.69 -22.68 -28.77
CA LYS A 321 -5.36 -23.56 -27.64
C LYS A 321 -4.76 -24.87 -28.14
N ASP A 322 -3.92 -25.48 -27.31
CA ASP A 322 -3.35 -26.80 -27.56
C ASP A 322 -3.74 -27.73 -26.41
N VAL A 323 -4.04 -28.99 -26.74
CA VAL A 323 -4.00 -30.10 -25.79
C VAL A 323 -2.53 -30.49 -25.61
N LEU A 324 -2.09 -30.65 -24.37
CA LEU A 324 -0.72 -31.00 -24.02
C LEU A 324 -0.68 -32.32 -23.25
N THR A 325 0.41 -33.06 -23.42
CA THR A 325 0.77 -34.12 -22.49
C THR A 325 1.14 -33.53 -21.13
N HIS A 326 1.05 -34.37 -20.09
CA HIS A 326 1.43 -34.00 -18.72
C HIS A 326 2.87 -33.48 -18.62
N ASN A 327 3.82 -34.14 -19.31
CA ASN A 327 5.22 -33.73 -19.30
C ASN A 327 5.42 -32.35 -19.94
N LEU A 328 4.85 -32.15 -21.15
CA LEU A 328 4.97 -30.86 -21.83
C LEU A 328 4.33 -29.72 -21.05
N PHE A 329 3.21 -29.98 -20.37
CA PHE A 329 2.56 -29.01 -19.49
C PHE A 329 3.49 -28.52 -18.38
N TRP A 330 4.09 -29.42 -17.59
CA TRP A 330 4.99 -29.03 -16.50
C TRP A 330 6.25 -28.35 -17.02
N LYS A 331 6.83 -28.87 -18.10
CA LYS A 331 7.97 -28.24 -18.79
C LYS A 331 7.66 -26.81 -19.24
N ARG A 332 6.46 -26.57 -19.78
CA ARG A 332 5.99 -25.23 -20.19
C ARG A 332 5.72 -24.29 -19.02
N SER A 333 5.35 -24.83 -17.87
CA SER A 333 5.11 -24.05 -16.64
C SER A 333 6.41 -23.52 -16.02
N GLY A 334 7.56 -24.14 -16.33
CA GLY A 334 8.84 -23.84 -15.69
C GLY A 334 8.96 -24.32 -14.24
N PHE A 335 7.92 -24.96 -13.69
CA PHE A 335 7.93 -25.55 -12.36
C PHE A 335 8.16 -27.06 -12.43
N ARG A 336 8.89 -27.56 -11.45
CA ARG A 336 9.12 -28.98 -11.23
C ARG A 336 7.79 -29.69 -11.02
N ASP A 337 7.62 -30.81 -11.70
CA ASP A 337 6.45 -31.67 -11.54
C ASP A 337 6.36 -32.18 -10.08
N PRO A 338 5.26 -31.88 -9.35
CA PRO A 338 5.11 -32.22 -7.94
C PRO A 338 4.75 -33.70 -7.69
N TYR A 339 4.42 -34.47 -8.74
CA TYR A 339 4.00 -35.86 -8.63
C TYR A 339 5.20 -36.81 -8.54
N SER A 340 4.97 -38.01 -7.99
CA SER A 340 6.00 -39.05 -7.92
C SER A 340 6.38 -39.58 -9.30
N LYS A 341 7.57 -40.19 -9.44
CA LYS A 341 8.02 -40.80 -10.70
C LYS A 341 7.06 -41.88 -11.22
N GLU A 342 6.40 -42.61 -10.31
CA GLU A 342 5.42 -43.63 -10.67
C GLU A 342 4.17 -43.00 -11.29
N GLU A 343 3.64 -41.94 -10.66
CA GLU A 343 2.51 -41.16 -11.20
C GLU A 343 2.86 -40.54 -12.55
N GLN A 344 4.02 -39.89 -12.68
CA GLN A 344 4.50 -39.33 -13.94
C GLN A 344 4.58 -40.39 -15.04
N THR A 345 5.07 -41.60 -14.72
CA THR A 345 5.13 -42.72 -15.67
C THR A 345 3.72 -43.19 -16.07
N ASN A 346 2.75 -43.15 -15.15
CA ASN A 346 1.36 -43.48 -15.46
C ASN A 346 0.70 -42.40 -16.31
N PHE A 347 0.94 -41.12 -16.02
CA PHE A 347 0.42 -39.99 -16.78
C PHE A 347 0.98 -39.94 -18.20
N ALA A 348 2.26 -40.32 -18.39
CA ALA A 348 2.89 -40.39 -19.70
C ALA A 348 2.25 -41.43 -20.64
N LYS A 349 1.50 -42.40 -20.13
CA LYS A 349 0.76 -43.38 -20.95
C LYS A 349 -0.47 -42.77 -21.63
N TRP A 350 -0.90 -41.57 -21.23
CA TRP A 350 -2.12 -40.94 -21.74
C TRP A 350 -1.79 -40.04 -22.93
N CYS A 351 -2.23 -40.47 -24.11
CA CYS A 351 -2.02 -39.74 -25.36
C CYS A 351 -3.10 -38.67 -25.57
N VAL A 352 -2.69 -37.50 -26.07
CA VAL A 352 -3.57 -36.37 -26.45
C VAL A 352 -4.73 -36.78 -27.37
N LYS A 353 -4.57 -37.84 -28.17
CA LYS A 353 -5.55 -38.30 -29.18
C LYS A 353 -6.70 -39.15 -28.63
N SER A 354 -6.77 -39.38 -27.32
CA SER A 354 -7.53 -40.52 -26.76
C SER A 354 -8.37 -40.23 -25.51
N VAL A 355 -8.59 -38.96 -25.20
CA VAL A 355 -9.18 -38.54 -23.92
C VAL A 355 -10.36 -37.59 -24.16
N SER A 356 -11.50 -37.85 -23.52
CA SER A 356 -12.72 -37.02 -23.57
C SER A 356 -12.82 -35.99 -22.44
N SER A 357 -11.84 -35.96 -21.54
CA SER A 357 -11.83 -35.14 -20.32
C SER A 357 -10.61 -34.22 -20.31
N TYR A 358 -10.83 -32.91 -20.23
CA TYR A 358 -9.78 -31.91 -20.43
C TYR A 358 -9.54 -31.06 -19.17
N LEU A 359 -8.28 -30.68 -18.94
CA LEU A 359 -7.86 -29.80 -17.85
C LEU A 359 -7.30 -28.47 -18.38
N ARG A 360 -8.08 -27.40 -18.15
CA ARG A 360 -7.65 -26.04 -17.73
C ARG A 360 -7.07 -25.07 -18.75
N ILE A 361 -7.38 -23.79 -18.55
CA ILE A 361 -6.60 -22.63 -19.07
C ILE A 361 -6.47 -21.57 -17.98
N ILE A 362 -5.32 -20.90 -18.00
CA ILE A 362 -4.90 -19.81 -17.13
C ILE A 362 -5.63 -18.51 -17.52
N ASP A 363 -6.08 -17.75 -16.53
CA ASP A 363 -6.69 -16.43 -16.74
C ASP A 363 -5.60 -15.38 -17.09
N ASP A 364 -5.76 -14.69 -18.22
CA ASP A 364 -4.90 -13.59 -18.69
C ASP A 364 -4.93 -12.34 -17.81
N SER A 365 -5.80 -12.27 -16.79
CA SER A 365 -5.75 -11.21 -15.79
C SER A 365 -4.45 -11.22 -14.94
N ALA A 366 -3.58 -12.21 -15.17
CA ALA A 366 -2.26 -12.40 -14.59
C ALA A 366 -1.12 -11.61 -15.22
N VAL A 367 -1.28 -11.01 -16.41
CA VAL A 367 -0.25 -10.16 -17.02
C VAL A 367 -0.40 -8.75 -16.47
N MET A 368 0.22 -8.48 -15.31
CA MET A 368 0.67 -7.11 -15.04
C MET A 368 2.09 -6.96 -15.57
N PRO A 369 2.43 -5.78 -16.13
CA PRO A 369 3.77 -5.50 -16.62
C PRO A 369 4.78 -5.68 -15.48
N CYS A 370 5.97 -6.18 -15.82
CA CYS A 370 7.14 -6.03 -14.98
C CYS A 370 7.14 -4.63 -14.37
N VAL A 371 7.28 -4.54 -13.05
CA VAL A 371 7.47 -3.29 -12.33
C VAL A 371 8.78 -2.69 -12.84
N ALA A 372 8.71 -1.91 -13.91
CA ALA A 372 9.73 -0.95 -14.24
C ALA A 372 9.63 0.16 -13.18
N ASP A 373 10.76 0.40 -12.53
CA ASP A 373 11.12 1.54 -11.68
C ASP A 373 10.01 2.55 -11.37
N LEU A 374 9.62 2.59 -10.10
CA LEU A 374 8.80 3.64 -9.48
C LEU A 374 9.57 4.97 -9.31
N ASN A 375 10.41 5.35 -10.28
CA ASN A 375 11.22 6.56 -10.22
C ASN A 375 11.12 7.49 -11.44
N THR A 376 10.19 7.30 -12.38
CA THR A 376 10.06 8.28 -13.49
C THR A 376 8.68 8.36 -14.14
N VAL A 377 7.64 8.77 -13.40
CA VAL A 377 6.47 9.45 -14.00
C VAL A 377 5.97 10.54 -13.04
N LEU A 378 6.74 11.61 -12.93
CA LEU A 378 6.21 12.92 -12.60
C LEU A 378 6.37 13.78 -13.86
N LEU A 379 5.29 14.44 -14.28
CA LEU A 379 5.16 15.35 -15.43
C LEU A 379 4.71 14.72 -16.76
N ALA A 380 3.41 14.46 -16.89
CA ALA A 380 2.69 14.70 -18.15
C ALA A 380 1.17 14.85 -17.90
N GLU A 381 0.69 16.07 -18.15
CA GLU A 381 -0.65 16.42 -18.61
C GLU A 381 -1.87 16.24 -17.68
N ILE A 382 -2.10 17.29 -16.87
CA ILE A 382 -3.46 17.71 -16.50
C ILE A 382 -3.98 18.65 -17.59
N ARG A 383 -4.92 18.19 -18.41
CA ARG A 383 -5.95 19.05 -19.03
C ARG A 383 -7.31 18.36 -18.93
N PRO A 384 -8.33 19.00 -18.32
CA PRO A 384 -9.67 18.42 -18.24
C PRO A 384 -10.46 18.65 -19.54
N CYS A 385 -11.13 17.59 -20.00
CA CYS A 385 -12.22 17.65 -20.96
C CYS A 385 -13.38 18.47 -20.36
N LEU A 386 -13.79 19.53 -21.06
CA LEU A 386 -15.08 20.18 -20.85
C LEU A 386 -15.85 20.13 -22.18
N HIS A 387 -17.06 19.61 -22.07
CA HIS A 387 -18.03 19.38 -23.14
C HIS A 387 -18.63 20.70 -23.65
N THR A 388 -18.82 20.75 -24.96
CA THR A 388 -19.90 21.44 -25.71
C THR A 388 -19.99 22.96 -25.65
N VAL A 389 -19.77 23.65 -26.80
CA VAL A 389 -20.72 24.61 -27.41
C VAL A 389 -20.45 24.68 -28.93
N PHE A 390 -21.52 24.50 -29.71
CA PHE A 390 -21.65 24.76 -31.14
C PHE A 390 -21.21 26.19 -31.53
N CYS A 391 -20.45 26.35 -32.62
CA CYS A 391 -20.73 27.42 -33.59
C CYS A 391 -20.07 27.13 -34.95
N HIS A 392 -20.91 27.17 -35.98
CA HIS A 392 -20.58 27.39 -37.39
C HIS A 392 -19.52 28.49 -37.56
N PHE A 393 -18.61 28.35 -38.52
CA PHE A 393 -18.38 29.36 -39.57
C PHE A 393 -17.48 28.78 -40.68
N SER A 394 -18.01 28.78 -41.90
CA SER A 394 -17.31 28.53 -43.16
C SER A 394 -16.53 29.77 -43.57
N ILE A 395 -15.25 29.66 -43.96
CA ILE A 395 -14.53 30.53 -44.93
C ILE A 395 -13.31 29.70 -45.44
N LEU A 396 -13.32 29.13 -46.65
CA LEU A 396 -12.82 29.69 -47.92
C LEU A 396 -11.37 30.21 -47.89
N LEU A 397 -10.40 29.35 -48.24
CA LEU A 397 -9.43 29.53 -49.33
C LEU A 397 -8.56 28.27 -49.49
#